data_AF-A0A1H4AFU5-F1
#
_entry.id   AF-A0A1H4AFU5-F1
#
_cell.length_a   1.000
_cell.length_b   1.000
_cell.length_c   1.000
_cell.angle_alpha   90.00
_cell.angle_beta   90.00
_cell.angle_gamma   90.00
#
_symmetry.space_group_name_H-M   'P 1'
#
loop_
_entity.id
_entity.type
_entity.pdbx_description
1 polymer ?
#
loop_
_entity_poly.entity_id
_entity_poly.type
_entity_poly.pdbx_seq_one_letter_code
_entity_poly.pdbx_strand_id
1 'polypeptide(L)'
;MSFEFGMKGFTCGMIALICWVVSIILNLMNLSTIGWLFGVAVLVFGIMAFVNGKKEFAADPNNSKAKTGKTIGLVIIIVEIVTFVVLLVAAGTLAALMM
;
A
#
# COMPACT_ATOMS: atom_id res chain seq x y z
N MET A 1 13.77 11.27 21.98
CA MET A 1 13.64 11.03 20.53
C MET A 1 12.27 11.56 20.12
N SER A 2 12.22 12.40 19.10
CA SER A 2 11.05 13.22 18.76
C SER A 2 9.79 12.36 18.56
N PHE A 3 8.68 12.76 19.17
CA PHE A 3 7.33 12.19 19.01
C PHE A 3 6.95 12.01 17.53
N GLU A 4 7.55 12.85 16.68
CA GLU A 4 7.43 12.85 15.23
C GLU A 4 8.06 11.63 14.56
N PHE A 5 9.14 11.05 15.11
CA PHE A 5 9.76 9.85 14.56
C PHE A 5 8.93 8.61 14.85
N GLY A 6 8.17 8.54 15.95
CA GLY A 6 7.39 7.37 16.36
C GLY A 6 6.01 7.22 15.69
N MET A 7 5.66 8.11 14.75
CA MET A 7 4.36 8.11 14.06
C MET A 7 4.47 8.12 12.53
N LYS A 8 5.67 8.20 11.93
CA LYS A 8 5.81 8.31 10.47
C LYS A 8 5.31 7.06 9.76
N GLY A 9 5.62 5.88 10.29
CA GLY A 9 5.12 4.61 9.77
C GLY A 9 3.59 4.54 9.79
N PHE A 10 2.98 4.99 10.89
CA PHE A 10 1.52 5.03 11.03
C PHE A 10 0.88 6.04 10.06
N THR A 11 1.42 7.26 9.97
CA THR A 11 0.89 8.29 9.06
C THR A 11 1.01 7.88 7.60
N CYS A 12 2.16 7.32 7.18
CA CYS A 12 2.32 6.77 5.83
C CYS A 12 1.32 5.63 5.56
N GLY A 13 1.05 4.77 6.55
CA GLY A 13 0.09 3.67 6.42
C GLY A 13 -1.35 4.18 6.22
N MET A 14 -1.75 5.21 6.98
CA MET A 14 -3.05 5.84 6.82
C MET A 14 -3.21 6.53 5.46
N ILE A 15 -2.18 7.24 4.98
CA ILE A 15 -2.18 7.85 3.65
C ILE A 15 -2.31 6.76 2.57
N ALA A 16 -1.57 5.66 2.69
CA ALA A 16 -1.67 4.54 1.76
C ALA A 16 -3.09 3.96 1.69
N LEU A 17 -3.77 3.80 2.84
CA LEU A 17 -5.17 3.35 2.88
C LEU A 17 -6.11 4.34 2.20
N ILE A 18 -5.95 5.64 2.43
CA ILE A 18 -6.76 6.68 1.78
C ILE A 18 -6.56 6.63 0.26
N CYS A 19 -5.30 6.58 -0.21
CA CYS A 19 -4.99 6.47 -1.62
C CYS A 19 -5.59 5.19 -2.25
N TRP A 20 -5.64 4.09 -1.50
CA TRP A 20 -6.20 2.82 -1.96
C TRP A 20 -7.72 2.93 -2.16
N VAL A 21 -8.43 3.51 -1.18
CA VAL A 21 -9.87 3.76 -1.29
C VAL A 21 -10.18 4.71 -2.45
N VAL A 22 -9.39 5.77 -2.62
CA VAL A 22 -9.55 6.71 -3.75
C VAL A 22 -9.31 6.00 -5.08
N SER A 23 -8.31 5.12 -5.19
CA SER A 23 -8.07 4.33 -6.40
C SER A 23 -9.25 3.44 -6.76
N ILE A 24 -9.89 2.80 -5.77
CA ILE A 24 -11.09 1.97 -5.98
C ILE A 24 -12.25 2.83 -6.52
N ILE A 25 -12.50 3.98 -5.91
CA ILE A 25 -13.57 4.90 -6.34
C ILE A 25 -13.32 5.39 -7.78
N LEU A 26 -12.09 5.77 -8.11
CA LEU A 26 -11.73 6.22 -9.45
C LEU A 26 -11.91 5.12 -10.50
N ASN A 27 -11.55 3.88 -10.18
CA ASN A 27 -11.78 2.74 -11.07
C ASN A 27 -13.29 2.47 -11.27
N LEU A 28 -14.10 2.57 -10.22
CA LEU A 28 -15.57 2.46 -10.32
C LEU A 28 -16.19 3.56 -11.20
N MET A 29 -15.58 4.74 -11.24
CA MET A 29 -15.98 5.85 -12.11
C MET A 29 -15.42 5.76 -13.55
N ASN A 30 -14.80 4.65 -13.94
CA ASN A 30 -14.12 4.46 -15.22
C ASN A 30 -12.96 5.45 -15.48
N LEU A 31 -12.42 6.09 -14.44
CA LEU A 31 -11.22 6.93 -14.50
C LEU A 31 -9.96 6.08 -14.27
N SER A 32 -9.85 4.96 -14.97
CA SER A 32 -8.79 3.94 -14.81
C SER A 32 -7.38 4.51 -15.05
N THR A 33 -7.24 5.48 -15.96
CA THR A 33 -5.99 6.21 -16.23
C THR A 33 -5.56 7.15 -15.08
N ILE A 34 -6.41 7.40 -14.09
CA ILE A 34 -6.00 8.08 -12.85
C ILE A 34 -5.84 7.03 -11.74
N GLY A 35 -6.64 5.96 -11.77
CA GLY A 35 -6.56 4.84 -10.84
C GLY A 35 -5.17 4.19 -10.74
N TRP A 36 -4.45 4.02 -11.87
CA TRP A 36 -3.09 3.44 -11.87
C TRP A 36 -2.05 4.31 -11.14
N LEU A 37 -2.13 5.65 -11.25
CA LEU A 37 -1.24 6.57 -10.53
C LEU A 37 -1.42 6.44 -9.02
N PHE A 38 -2.68 6.32 -8.58
CA PHE A 38 -2.99 6.06 -7.18
C PHE A 38 -2.53 4.67 -6.73
N GLY A 39 -2.63 3.63 -7.57
CA GLY A 39 -2.07 2.31 -7.26
C GLY A 39 -0.56 2.33 -7.02
N VAL A 40 0.20 3.03 -7.86
CA VAL A 40 1.65 3.22 -7.63
C VAL A 40 1.92 4.00 -6.35
N ALA A 41 1.14 5.05 -6.06
CA ALA A 41 1.27 5.82 -4.83
C ALA A 41 0.97 4.96 -3.58
N VAL A 42 -0.06 4.12 -3.62
CA VAL A 42 -0.40 3.16 -2.53
C VAL A 42 0.78 2.26 -2.22
N LEU A 43 1.45 1.74 -3.26
CA LEU A 43 2.59 0.85 -3.11
C LEU A 43 3.80 1.57 -2.49
N VAL A 44 4.10 2.77 -2.98
CA VAL A 44 5.20 3.61 -2.45
C VAL A 44 4.96 3.99 -0.98
N PHE A 45 3.76 4.45 -0.63
CA PHE A 45 3.41 4.78 0.76
C PHE A 45 3.33 3.52 1.64
N GLY A 46 2.88 2.38 1.11
CA GLY A 46 2.89 1.09 1.81
C GLY A 46 4.31 0.62 2.16
N ILE A 47 5.26 0.73 1.23
CA ILE A 47 6.68 0.44 1.48
C ILE A 47 7.24 1.40 2.52
N MET A 48 6.99 2.71 2.39
CA MET A 48 7.45 3.69 3.38
C MET A 48 6.86 3.44 4.78
N ALA A 49 5.57 3.09 4.86
CA ALA A 49 4.91 2.72 6.12
C ALA A 49 5.56 1.50 6.75
N PHE A 50 5.90 0.48 5.97
CA PHE A 50 6.56 -0.72 6.45
C PHE A 50 8.00 -0.45 6.92
N VAL A 51 8.79 0.28 6.13
CA VAL A 51 10.19 0.58 6.44
C VAL A 51 10.28 1.49 7.67
N ASN A 52 9.48 2.56 7.72
CA ASN A 52 9.45 3.48 8.86
C ASN A 52 8.88 2.79 10.10
N GLY A 53 7.79 2.02 9.96
CA GLY A 53 7.23 1.24 11.06
C GLY A 53 8.21 0.19 11.61
N LYS A 54 9.03 -0.46 10.76
CA LYS A 54 10.11 -1.35 11.22
C LYS A 54 11.19 -0.60 12.00
N LYS A 55 11.64 0.55 11.49
CA LYS A 55 12.67 1.38 12.16
C LYS A 55 12.17 1.90 13.50
N GLU A 56 10.93 2.38 13.55
CA GLU A 56 10.26 2.85 14.76
C GLU A 56 10.09 1.75 15.79
N PHE A 57 9.66 0.57 15.37
CA PHE A 57 9.47 -0.57 16.27
C PHE A 57 10.80 -1.13 16.80
N ALA A 58 11.88 -1.04 16.01
CA ALA A 58 13.23 -1.39 16.45
C ALA A 58 13.80 -0.37 17.46
N ALA A 59 13.42 0.90 17.34
CA ALA A 59 13.83 1.95 18.26
C ALA A 59 13.01 1.96 19.55
N ASP A 60 11.72 1.60 19.49
CA ASP A 60 10.83 1.46 20.63
C ASP A 60 9.85 0.28 20.43
N PRO A 61 10.15 -0.90 21.01
CA PRO A 61 9.31 -2.09 20.89
C PRO A 61 7.93 -1.96 21.55
N ASN A 62 7.76 -1.02 22.48
CA ASN A 62 6.49 -0.80 23.17
C ASN A 62 5.58 0.19 22.43
N ASN A 63 6.04 0.80 21.33
CA ASN A 63 5.23 1.71 20.53
C ASN A 63 4.20 0.95 19.68
N SER A 64 2.96 0.90 20.17
CA SER A 64 1.82 0.29 19.48
C SER A 64 1.56 0.90 18.08
N LYS A 65 1.79 2.21 17.90
CA LYS A 65 1.58 2.88 16.60
C LYS A 65 2.60 2.42 15.56
N ALA A 66 3.85 2.19 15.96
CA ALA A 66 4.89 1.65 15.09
C ALA A 66 4.56 0.23 14.62
N LYS A 67 4.04 -0.62 15.52
CA LYS A 67 3.55 -1.96 15.19
C LYS A 67 2.39 -1.90 14.19
N THR A 68 1.46 -0.98 14.39
CA THR A 68 0.31 -0.76 13.48
C THR A 68 0.78 -0.28 12.11
N GLY A 69 1.65 0.72 12.03
CA GLY A 69 2.21 1.22 10.76
C GLY A 69 2.96 0.14 9.97
N LYS A 70 3.78 -0.65 10.66
CA LYS A 70 4.46 -1.82 10.08
C LYS A 70 3.46 -2.85 9.53
N THR A 71 2.40 -3.14 10.28
CA THR A 71 1.41 -4.15 9.89
C THR A 71 0.59 -3.67 8.70
N ILE A 72 0.08 -2.43 8.73
CA ILE A 72 -0.68 -1.83 7.62
C ILE A 72 0.17 -1.80 6.34
N GLY A 73 1.41 -1.33 6.42
CA GLY A 73 2.31 -1.29 5.27
C GLY A 73 2.54 -2.68 4.67
N LEU A 74 2.74 -3.70 5.51
CA LEU A 74 2.93 -5.07 5.05
C LEU A 74 1.67 -5.65 4.39
N VAL A 75 0.49 -5.40 4.96
CA VAL A 75 -0.79 -5.86 4.39
C VAL A 75 -1.02 -5.24 3.02
N ILE A 76 -0.81 -3.93 2.87
CA ILE A 76 -1.00 -3.22 1.60
C ILE A 76 -0.06 -3.78 0.52
N ILE A 77 1.21 -4.01 0.86
CA ILE A 77 2.18 -4.60 -0.07
C ILE A 77 1.73 -5.99 -0.53
N ILE A 78 1.28 -6.84 0.39
CA ILE A 78 0.80 -8.19 0.06
C ILE A 78 -0.42 -8.11 -0.86
N VAL A 79 -1.40 -7.28 -0.52
CA VAL A 79 -2.62 -7.09 -1.33
C VAL A 79 -2.26 -6.64 -2.75
N GLU A 80 -1.31 -5.71 -2.91
CA GLU A 80 -0.92 -5.27 -4.24
C GLU A 80 -0.16 -6.32 -5.05
N ILE A 81 0.73 -7.09 -4.41
CA ILE A 81 1.41 -8.20 -5.09
C ILE A 81 0.38 -9.22 -5.57
N VAL A 82 -0.59 -9.58 -4.74
CA VAL A 82 -1.66 -10.53 -5.11
C VAL A 82 -2.49 -9.97 -6.27
N THR A 83 -2.88 -8.70 -6.20
CA THR A 83 -3.68 -8.03 -7.24
C THR A 83 -2.93 -7.99 -8.57
N PHE A 84 -1.63 -7.67 -8.54
CA PHE A 84 -0.76 -7.66 -9.71
C PHE A 84 -0.63 -9.04 -10.34
N VAL A 85 -0.46 -10.11 -9.54
CA VAL A 85 -0.39 -11.49 -10.05
C VAL A 85 -1.72 -11.90 -10.71
N VAL A 86 -2.86 -11.55 -10.10
CA VAL A 86 -4.18 -11.82 -10.69
C VAL A 86 -4.35 -11.09 -12.02
N LEU A 87 -3.95 -9.82 -12.10
CA LEU A 87 -3.99 -9.05 -13.34
C LEU A 87 -3.08 -9.65 -14.43
N LEU A 88 -1.89 -10.13 -14.08
CA LEU A 88 -1.00 -10.81 -15.02
C LEU A 88 -1.62 -12.09 -15.58
N VAL A 89 -2.23 -12.92 -14.73
CA VAL A 89 -2.92 -14.15 -15.16
C VAL A 89 -4.13 -13.82 -16.04
N ALA A 90 -4.93 -12.80 -15.67
CA ALA A 90 -6.06 -12.35 -16.47
C ALA A 90 -5.63 -11.82 -17.85
N ALA A 91 -4.56 -11.01 -17.90
CA ALA A 91 -4.01 -10.51 -19.14
C ALA A 91 -3.45 -11.63 -20.03
N GLY A 92 -2.72 -12.59 -19.44
CA GLY A 92 -2.16 -13.74 -20.16
C GLY A 92 -3.23 -14.67 -20.72
N THR A 93 -4.29 -14.94 -19.95
CA THR A 93 -5.44 -15.74 -20.42
C THR A 93 -6.23 -15.04 -21.52
N LEU A 94 -6.45 -13.72 -21.41
CA LEU A 94 -7.09 -12.94 -22.47
C LEU A 94 -6.27 -12.95 -23.75
N ALA A 95 -4.95 -12.76 -23.66
CA ALA A 95 -4.05 -12.84 -24.79
C ALA A 95 -4.06 -14.22 -25.46
N ALA A 96 -4.12 -15.30 -24.65
CA ALA A 96 -4.21 -16.66 -25.16
C ALA A 96 -5.54 -16.98 -25.86
N LEU A 97 -6.65 -16.35 -25.44
CA LEU A 97 -7.98 -16.50 -26.08
C LEU A 97 -8.15 -15.65 -27.35
N MET A 98 -7.34 -14.61 -27.52
CA MET A 98 -7.35 -13.73 -28.71
C MET A 98 -6.40 -14.19 -29.83
N MET A 99 -5.62 -15.25 -29.59
CA MET A 99 -4.82 -15.95 -30.61
C MET A 99 -5.60 -17.11 -31.21
#